data_AF-A0A7Y5C8G0-F1
#
_entry.id   AF-A0A7Y5C8G0-F1
#
_cell.length_a   1.000
_cell.length_b   1.000
_cell.length_c   1.000
_cell.angle_alpha   90.00
_cell.angle_beta   90.00
_cell.angle_gamma   90.00
#
_symmetry.space_group_name_H-M   'P 1'
#
loop_
_entity.id
_entity.type
_entity.pdbx_description
1 polymer ?
#
loop_
_entity_poly.entity_id
_entity_poly.type
_entity_poly.pdbx_seq_one_letter_code
_entity_poly.pdbx_strand_id
1 'polypeptide(L)'
;MCAMKKSDFKMRIREEAKRKIKGAQATTQDHQAYRDRIEAGRRELLTKSSQGGDPKAMRIRNELMYLLNNYTPSYDMRIQQLIDQWRTSHDPTYSPDIQIKFRRARQEYERKTNAF
;
A
#
# COMPACT_ATOMS: atom_id res chain seq x y z
N MET A 1 45.93 -1.72 -12.73
CA MET A 1 44.53 -2.17 -12.89
C MET A 1 43.63 -1.16 -12.19
N CYS A 2 42.87 -0.37 -12.95
CA CYS A 2 42.12 0.77 -12.41
C CYS A 2 40.87 0.26 -11.65
N ALA A 3 40.82 0.50 -10.35
CA ALA A 3 39.71 0.12 -9.49
C ALA A 3 38.44 0.88 -9.92
N MET A 4 37.44 0.14 -10.41
CA MET A 4 36.16 0.70 -10.83
C MET A 4 35.55 1.54 -9.68
N LYS A 5 35.24 2.81 -9.93
CA LYS A 5 34.63 3.68 -8.91
C LYS A 5 33.27 3.11 -8.52
N LYS A 6 32.94 3.14 -7.23
CA LYS A 6 31.67 2.59 -6.69
C LYS A 6 30.42 3.15 -7.39
N SER A 7 30.50 4.36 -7.95
CA SER A 7 29.44 4.98 -8.77
C SER A 7 29.14 4.18 -10.04
N ASP A 8 30.18 3.75 -10.75
CA ASP A 8 30.08 3.12 -12.06
C ASP A 8 29.58 1.68 -11.90
N PHE A 9 30.01 1.01 -10.83
CA PHE A 9 29.48 -0.30 -10.44
C PHE A 9 27.98 -0.24 -10.15
N LYS A 10 27.51 0.77 -9.42
CA LYS A 10 26.08 0.96 -9.12
C LYS A 10 25.27 1.31 -10.38
N MET A 11 25.83 2.11 -11.29
CA MET A 11 25.21 2.40 -12.58
C MET A 11 25.07 1.13 -13.42
N ARG A 12 26.12 0.29 -13.45
CA ARG A 12 26.09 -0.99 -14.17
C ARG A 12 25.01 -1.93 -13.64
N ILE A 13 24.88 -2.07 -12.32
CA ILE A 13 23.82 -2.87 -11.69
C ILE A 13 22.44 -2.32 -12.07
N ARG A 14 22.25 -0.99 -12.05
CA ARG A 14 20.98 -0.37 -12.45
C ARG A 14 20.65 -0.60 -13.93
N GLU A 15 21.63 -0.51 -14.81
CA GLU A 15 21.42 -0.75 -16.23
C GLU A 15 21.15 -2.22 -16.53
N GLU A 16 21.85 -3.14 -15.86
CA GLU A 16 21.61 -4.57 -15.98
C GLU A 16 20.21 -4.95 -15.46
N ALA A 17 19.78 -4.38 -14.33
CA ALA A 17 18.44 -4.53 -13.81
C ALA A 17 17.37 -3.95 -14.76
N LYS A 18 17.62 -2.76 -15.33
CA LYS A 18 16.73 -2.16 -16.33
C LYS A 18 16.65 -3.01 -17.60
N ARG A 19 17.75 -3.61 -18.06
CA ARG A 19 17.75 -4.51 -19.23
C ARG A 19 16.96 -5.80 -18.95
N LYS A 20 17.08 -6.38 -17.75
CA LYS A 20 16.25 -7.53 -17.34
C LYS A 20 14.75 -7.20 -17.35
N ILE A 21 14.39 -6.00 -16.92
CA ILE A 21 12.98 -5.56 -16.90
C ILE A 21 12.49 -5.20 -18.32
N LYS A 22 13.32 -4.59 -19.17
CA LYS A 22 12.93 -4.14 -20.51
C LYS A 22 12.90 -5.27 -21.56
N GLY A 23 13.48 -6.44 -21.26
CA GLY A 23 13.48 -7.62 -22.12
C GLY A 23 12.24 -8.52 -22.00
N ALA A 24 11.46 -8.38 -20.92
CA ALA A 24 10.19 -9.08 -20.78
C ALA A 24 9.07 -8.17 -21.30
N GLN A 25 8.71 -8.32 -22.57
CA GLN A 25 7.44 -7.79 -23.05
C GLN A 25 6.34 -8.34 -22.15
N ALA A 26 5.70 -7.46 -21.39
CA ALA A 26 4.63 -7.79 -20.46
C ALA A 26 3.48 -8.44 -21.23
N THR A 27 3.48 -9.77 -21.23
CA THR A 27 2.35 -10.58 -21.69
C THR A 27 1.34 -10.64 -20.56
N THR A 28 0.06 -10.71 -20.93
CA THR A 28 -1.12 -10.69 -20.04
C THR A 28 -1.06 -11.74 -18.91
N GLN A 29 -0.21 -12.76 -19.07
CA GLN A 29 0.09 -13.80 -18.06
C GLN A 29 0.83 -13.26 -16.83
N ASP A 30 1.67 -12.23 -16.97
CA ASP A 30 2.44 -11.64 -15.87
C ASP A 30 1.54 -10.80 -14.95
N HIS A 31 0.46 -10.23 -15.50
CA HIS A 31 -0.58 -9.56 -14.72
C HIS A 31 -1.36 -10.54 -13.83
N GLN A 32 -1.61 -11.77 -14.32
CA GLN A 32 -2.28 -12.81 -13.54
C GLN A 32 -1.37 -13.32 -12.42
N ALA A 33 -0.11 -13.63 -12.73
CA ALA A 33 0.88 -14.06 -11.73
C ALA A 33 1.16 -12.97 -10.68
N TYR A 34 1.16 -11.69 -11.09
CA TYR A 34 1.23 -10.57 -10.17
C TYR A 34 -0.01 -10.49 -9.27
N ARG A 35 -1.22 -10.62 -9.83
CA ARG A 35 -2.47 -10.65 -9.06
C ARG A 35 -2.52 -11.82 -8.08
N ASP A 36 -2.08 -13.01 -8.49
CA ASP A 36 -2.05 -14.20 -7.65
C ASP A 36 -1.06 -14.05 -6.49
N ARG A 37 0.10 -13.40 -6.73
CA ARG A 37 1.06 -13.06 -5.66
C ARG A 37 0.52 -12.01 -4.69
N ILE A 38 -0.23 -11.02 -5.19
CA ILE A 38 -0.92 -10.03 -4.35
C ILE A 38 -2.00 -10.71 -3.51
N GLU A 39 -2.79 -11.62 -4.10
CA GLU A 39 -3.80 -12.39 -3.37
C GLU A 39 -3.19 -13.33 -2.34
N ALA A 40 -2.08 -14.00 -2.67
CA ALA A 40 -1.36 -14.85 -1.73
C ALA A 40 -0.83 -14.05 -0.54
N GLY A 41 -0.21 -12.89 -0.78
CA GLY A 41 0.20 -11.97 0.27
C GLY A 41 -0.97 -11.46 1.12
N ARG A 42 -2.13 -11.21 0.49
CA ARG A 42 -3.36 -10.84 1.20
C ARG A 42 -3.89 -11.97 2.08
N ARG A 43 -3.87 -13.23 1.62
CA ARG A 43 -4.31 -14.40 2.40
C ARG A 43 -3.37 -14.70 3.56
N GLU A 44 -2.05 -14.59 3.35
CA GLU A 44 -1.06 -14.78 4.39
C GLU A 44 -1.18 -13.69 5.48
N LEU A 45 -1.38 -12.43 5.07
CA LEU A 45 -1.66 -11.33 5.98
C LEU A 45 -2.93 -11.59 6.79
N LEU A 46 -4.02 -12.04 6.15
CA LEU A 46 -5.28 -12.39 6.83
C LEU A 46 -5.11 -13.54 7.84
N THR A 47 -4.32 -14.56 7.48
CA THR A 47 -4.07 -15.75 8.32
C THR A 47 -3.19 -15.43 9.53
N LYS A 48 -2.17 -14.58 9.35
CA LYS A 48 -1.36 -14.07 10.47
C LYS A 48 -2.13 -13.08 11.34
N SER A 49 -3.09 -12.36 10.76
CA SER A 49 -3.96 -11.43 11.49
C SER A 49 -5.02 -12.16 12.32
N SER A 50 -5.47 -13.36 11.95
CA SER A 50 -6.47 -14.12 12.73
C SER A 50 -5.95 -14.66 14.08
N GLN A 51 -4.66 -14.55 14.39
CA GLN A 51 -4.06 -15.09 15.62
C GLN A 51 -3.96 -14.08 16.77
N GLY A 52 -4.38 -12.82 16.61
CA GLY A 52 -4.17 -11.79 17.64
C GLY A 52 -5.18 -10.64 17.64
N GLY A 53 -6.48 -10.90 17.80
CA GLY A 53 -7.49 -9.86 18.00
C GLY A 53 -8.82 -10.15 17.30
N ASP A 54 -9.82 -9.27 17.49
CA ASP A 54 -11.10 -9.36 16.77
C ASP A 54 -10.83 -9.31 15.24
N PRO A 55 -11.12 -10.40 14.49
CA PRO A 55 -10.86 -10.46 13.05
C PRO A 55 -11.58 -9.35 12.27
N LYS A 56 -12.72 -8.86 12.78
CA LYS A 56 -13.48 -7.78 12.15
C LYS A 56 -12.74 -6.45 12.27
N ALA A 57 -12.30 -6.10 13.47
CA ALA A 57 -11.60 -4.84 13.72
C ALA A 57 -10.25 -4.79 13.00
N MET A 58 -9.53 -5.91 12.93
CA MET A 58 -8.32 -6.01 12.12
C MET A 58 -8.55 -5.81 10.62
N ARG A 59 -9.63 -6.40 10.07
CA ARG A 59 -10.00 -6.19 8.67
C ARG A 59 -10.28 -4.71 8.40
N ILE A 60 -11.05 -4.07 9.28
CA ILE A 60 -11.37 -2.64 9.19
C ILE A 60 -10.10 -1.81 9.20
N ARG A 61 -9.19 -2.06 10.15
CA ARG A 61 -7.90 -1.36 10.25
C ARG A 61 -7.04 -1.54 9.00
N ASN A 62 -6.88 -2.77 8.51
CA ASN A 62 -6.03 -3.05 7.36
C ASN A 62 -6.57 -2.38 6.08
N GLU A 63 -7.88 -2.42 5.87
CA GLU A 63 -8.53 -1.75 4.74
C GLU A 63 -8.36 -0.23 4.85
N LEU A 64 -8.59 0.33 6.03
CA LEU A 64 -8.46 1.76 6.28
C LEU A 64 -7.04 2.27 6.03
N MET A 65 -6.02 1.54 6.50
CA MET A 65 -4.61 1.90 6.24
C MET A 65 -4.28 1.84 4.75
N TYR A 66 -4.80 0.84 4.03
CA TYR A 66 -4.60 0.73 2.58
C TYR A 66 -5.20 1.92 1.84
N LEU A 67 -6.44 2.30 2.16
CA LEU A 67 -7.14 3.42 1.52
C LEU A 67 -6.49 4.77 1.84
N LEU A 68 -5.95 4.95 3.04
CA LEU A 68 -5.23 6.17 3.41
C LEU A 68 -3.88 6.29 2.70
N ASN A 69 -3.14 5.17 2.54
CA ASN A 69 -1.85 5.18 1.83
C ASN A 69 -2.02 5.38 0.32
N ASN A 70 -3.12 4.92 -0.26
CA ASN A 70 -3.46 5.06 -1.69
C ASN A 70 -4.61 6.04 -1.88
N TYR A 71 -4.61 7.12 -1.12
CA TYR A 71 -5.76 8.00 -1.02
C TYR A 71 -6.20 8.57 -2.38
N THR A 72 -7.51 8.50 -2.62
CA THR A 72 -8.22 9.15 -3.72
C THR A 72 -9.55 9.69 -3.20
N PRO A 73 -10.11 10.77 -3.77
CA PRO A 73 -11.40 11.32 -3.32
C PRO A 73 -12.56 10.31 -3.38
N SER A 74 -12.50 9.33 -4.28
CA SER A 74 -13.50 8.24 -4.35
C SER A 74 -13.55 7.36 -3.09
N TYR A 75 -12.51 7.38 -2.27
CA TYR A 75 -12.44 6.58 -1.05
C TYR A 75 -12.99 7.29 0.19
N ASP A 76 -13.34 8.58 0.12
CA ASP A 76 -13.80 9.39 1.27
C ASP A 76 -14.95 8.70 2.03
N MET A 77 -15.99 8.30 1.31
CA MET A 77 -17.17 7.67 1.92
C MET A 77 -16.82 6.32 2.56
N ARG A 78 -15.94 5.54 1.94
CA ARG A 78 -15.54 4.23 2.45
C ARG A 78 -14.65 4.36 3.69
N ILE A 79 -13.70 5.29 3.66
CA ILE A 79 -12.82 5.62 4.79
C ILE A 79 -13.68 6.04 6.00
N GLN A 80 -14.68 6.89 5.80
CA GLN A 80 -15.57 7.33 6.87
C GLN A 80 -16.36 6.16 7.48
N GLN A 81 -16.95 5.30 6.64
CA GLN A 81 -17.67 4.11 7.10
C GLN A 81 -16.76 3.17 7.92
N LEU A 82 -15.51 2.98 7.50
CA LEU A 82 -14.55 2.13 8.21
C LEU A 82 -14.15 2.74 9.56
N ILE A 83 -13.98 4.07 9.64
CA ILE A 83 -13.70 4.77 10.91
C ILE A 83 -14.87 4.57 11.88
N ASP A 84 -16.11 4.74 11.42
CA ASP A 84 -17.30 4.58 12.26
C ASP A 84 -17.49 3.12 12.71
N GLN A 85 -17.23 2.16 11.83
CA GLN A 85 -17.25 0.74 12.18
C GLN A 85 -16.17 0.37 13.21
N TRP A 86 -14.95 0.94 13.10
CA TRP A 86 -13.89 0.69 14.06
C TRP A 86 -14.19 1.34 15.42
N ARG A 87 -14.79 2.53 15.42
CA ARG A 87 -15.23 3.21 16.64
C ARG A 87 -16.31 2.42 17.38
N THR A 88 -17.24 1.82 16.65
CA THR A 88 -18.34 1.02 17.22
C THR A 88 -17.93 -0.41 17.60
N SER A 89 -16.79 -0.92 17.09
CA SER A 89 -16.33 -2.27 17.40
C SER A 89 -15.71 -2.42 18.80
N HIS A 90 -15.62 -1.33 19.60
CA HIS A 90 -15.02 -1.32 20.94
C HIS A 90 -13.60 -1.91 20.97
N ASP A 91 -12.88 -1.82 19.85
CA ASP A 91 -11.51 -2.32 19.75
C ASP A 91 -10.57 -1.39 20.54
N PRO A 92 -9.80 -1.91 21.52
CA PRO A 92 -8.87 -1.10 22.31
C PRO A 92 -7.73 -0.50 21.47
N THR A 93 -7.52 -0.99 20.24
CA THR A 93 -6.51 -0.48 19.31
C THR A 93 -7.00 0.66 18.43
N TYR A 94 -8.29 1.04 18.52
CA TYR A 94 -8.81 2.21 17.82
C TYR A 94 -8.11 3.49 18.30
N SER A 95 -7.56 4.24 17.35
CA SER A 95 -6.94 5.54 17.62
C SER A 95 -7.71 6.66 16.92
N PRO A 96 -8.12 7.73 17.63
CA PRO A 96 -8.80 8.87 17.05
C PRO A 96 -7.93 9.65 16.05
N ASP A 97 -6.60 9.48 16.08
CA ASP A 97 -5.66 10.10 15.16
C ASP A 97 -5.88 9.69 13.70
N ILE A 98 -6.66 8.63 13.48
CA ILE A 98 -7.01 8.17 12.14
C ILE A 98 -7.76 9.22 11.32
N GLN A 99 -8.57 10.06 11.98
CA GLN A 99 -9.25 11.18 11.32
C GLN A 99 -8.28 12.29 10.90
N ILE A 100 -7.23 12.51 11.70
CA ILE A 100 -6.18 13.47 11.37
C ILE A 100 -5.39 12.98 10.15
N LYS A 101 -5.07 11.68 10.10
CA LYS A 101 -4.41 11.05 8.94
C LYS A 101 -5.26 11.18 7.67
N PHE A 102 -6.57 10.93 7.77
CA PHE A 102 -7.50 11.12 6.66
C PHE A 102 -7.52 12.55 6.15
N ARG A 103 -7.64 13.54 7.05
CA ARG A 103 -7.62 14.96 6.68
C ARG A 103 -6.31 15.36 6.00
N ARG A 104 -5.17 14.87 6.48
CA ARG A 104 -3.85 15.11 5.88
C ARG A 104 -3.75 14.49 4.48
N ALA A 105 -4.18 13.24 4.32
CA ALA A 105 -4.17 12.56 3.02
C ALA A 105 -4.97 13.33 1.97
N ARG A 106 -6.14 13.87 2.36
CA ARG A 106 -6.96 14.74 1.52
C ARG A 106 -6.24 16.03 1.11
N GLN A 107 -5.67 16.74 2.08
CA GLN A 107 -4.90 17.96 1.81
C GLN A 107 -3.68 17.71 0.92
N GLU A 108 -2.99 16.57 1.11
CA GLU A 108 -1.85 16.20 0.27
C GLU A 108 -2.26 15.90 -1.17
N TYR A 109 -3.40 15.23 -1.38
CA TYR A 109 -3.94 15.00 -2.71
C TYR A 109 -4.34 16.31 -3.38
N GLU A 110 -5.11 17.17 -2.69
CA GLU A 110 -5.50 18.49 -3.20
C GLU A 110 -4.27 19.35 -3.56
N ARG A 111 -3.21 19.33 -2.72
CA ARG A 111 -1.94 20.00 -3.03
C ARG A 111 -1.25 19.42 -4.25
N LYS A 112 -1.24 18.09 -4.41
CA LYS A 112 -0.63 17.43 -5.59
C LYS A 112 -1.42 17.70 -6.86
N THR A 113 -2.74 17.77 -6.80
CA THR A 113 -3.59 18.04 -7.98
C THR A 113 -3.61 19.51 -8.36
N ASN A 114 -3.58 20.42 -7.38
CA ASN A 114 -3.62 21.87 -7.62
C ASN A 114 -2.23 22.50 -7.82
N ALA A 115 -1.15 21.72 -7.72
CA ALA A 115 0.21 22.16 -8.05
C ALA A 115 0.53 22.06 -9.56
N PHE A 116 -0.48 21.80 -10.39
CA PHE A 116 -0.46 21.85 -11.84
C PHE A 116 -1.48 22.90 -12.31
#